data_AF-A0A832M5Q5-F1
#
_entry.id   AF-A0A832M5Q5-F1
#
_cell.length_a   1.000
_cell.length_b   1.000
_cell.length_c   1.000
_cell.angle_alpha   90.00
_cell.angle_beta   90.00
_cell.angle_gamma   90.00
#
_symmetry.space_group_name_H-M   'P 1'
#
loop_
_entity.id
_entity.type
_entity.pdbx_description
1 polymer ?
#
loop_
_entity_poly.entity_id
_entity_poly.type
_entity_poly.pdbx_seq_one_letter_code
_entity_poly.pdbx_strand_id
1 'polypeptide(L)'
;MKTPIMTLAALAVLALHTAQSESKILANVDKSGVGVQGYDPTAFFTEGRPVKGDPSHASTYRGVTYHFASSAAKVRFDAGPADYEPQFGGYCAYGVSRGSASPIQVEAFQIVDGRLLLQYSGKVRDLFNADAAGNLKLADEKWPALVEKKGQAAR
;
A
#
# COMPACT_ATOMS: atom_id res chain seq x y z
N MET A 1 -36.19 -38.65 -56.94
CA MET A 1 -34.71 -38.57 -56.93
C MET A 1 -34.30 -37.26 -56.28
N LYS A 2 -33.47 -37.35 -55.22
CA LYS A 2 -32.59 -36.33 -54.62
C LYS A 2 -33.23 -35.11 -53.93
N THR A 3 -33.30 -35.18 -52.61
CA THR A 3 -33.16 -34.03 -51.70
C THR A 3 -31.76 -33.42 -51.83
N PRO A 4 -31.59 -32.15 -51.41
CA PRO A 4 -30.64 -31.96 -50.32
C PRO A 4 -31.08 -30.96 -49.24
N ILE A 5 -30.54 -31.25 -48.07
CA ILE A 5 -30.56 -30.54 -46.80
C ILE A 5 -29.65 -29.30 -46.88
N MET A 6 -30.03 -28.16 -46.30
CA MET A 6 -29.09 -27.07 -45.95
C MET A 6 -29.46 -26.42 -44.61
N THR A 7 -28.86 -27.01 -43.57
CA THR A 7 -28.18 -26.44 -42.41
C THR A 7 -28.69 -25.14 -41.76
N LEU A 8 -29.20 -25.29 -40.53
CA LEU A 8 -29.37 -24.23 -39.52
C LEU A 8 -27.98 -23.84 -38.97
N ALA A 9 -27.55 -22.60 -39.16
CA ALA A 9 -26.35 -22.07 -38.50
C ALA A 9 -26.72 -21.48 -37.13
N ALA A 10 -26.39 -22.20 -36.05
CA ALA A 10 -26.47 -21.67 -34.69
C ALA A 10 -25.20 -20.86 -34.39
N LEU A 11 -25.32 -19.53 -34.32
CA LEU A 11 -24.26 -18.65 -33.83
C LEU A 11 -24.14 -18.81 -32.31
N ALA A 12 -23.11 -19.53 -31.84
CA ALA A 12 -22.73 -19.53 -30.45
C ALA A 12 -21.95 -18.25 -30.14
N VAL A 13 -22.57 -17.30 -29.43
CA VAL A 13 -21.88 -16.12 -28.89
C VAL A 13 -21.06 -16.60 -27.68
N LEU A 14 -19.75 -16.78 -27.88
CA LEU A 14 -18.82 -17.01 -26.77
C LEU A 14 -18.72 -15.71 -25.96
N ALA A 15 -19.37 -15.67 -24.80
CA ALA A 15 -19.13 -14.63 -23.80
C ALA A 15 -17.71 -14.82 -23.23
N LEU A 16 -16.74 -14.06 -23.73
CA LEU A 16 -15.45 -13.89 -23.08
C LEU A 16 -15.68 -13.20 -21.73
N HIS A 17 -15.76 -14.00 -20.66
CA HIS A 17 -15.75 -13.48 -19.31
C HIS A 17 -14.30 -13.07 -19.00
N THR A 18 -13.99 -11.79 -19.18
CA THR A 18 -12.78 -11.22 -18.60
C THR A 18 -12.93 -11.27 -17.09
N ALA A 19 -12.27 -12.24 -16.44
CA ALA A 19 -12.14 -12.28 -15.00
C ALA A 19 -11.36 -11.03 -14.58
N GLN A 20 -12.09 -9.98 -14.18
CA GLN A 20 -11.51 -8.77 -13.64
C GLN A 20 -10.97 -9.15 -12.27
N SER A 21 -9.66 -9.38 -12.17
CA SER A 21 -9.00 -9.64 -10.90
C SER A 21 -9.23 -8.42 -10.01
N GLU A 22 -10.04 -8.57 -8.97
CA GLU A 22 -10.22 -7.53 -7.96
C GLU A 22 -8.86 -7.21 -7.34
N SER A 23 -8.49 -5.93 -7.35
CA SER A 23 -7.21 -5.51 -6.79
C SER A 23 -7.23 -5.71 -5.28
N LYS A 24 -6.32 -6.54 -4.76
CA LYS A 24 -6.18 -6.78 -3.32
C LYS A 24 -5.43 -5.62 -2.67
N ILE A 25 -5.86 -5.25 -1.47
CA ILE A 25 -5.22 -4.24 -0.62
C ILE A 25 -4.62 -4.93 0.60
N LEU A 26 -3.34 -4.68 0.84
CA LEU A 26 -2.64 -5.10 2.06
C LEU A 26 -2.10 -3.85 2.74
N ALA A 27 -2.67 -3.49 3.88
CA ALA A 27 -2.30 -2.30 4.63
C ALA A 27 -2.13 -2.59 6.13
N ASN A 28 -1.11 -1.99 6.73
CA ASN A 28 -0.81 -2.06 8.15
C ASN A 28 -1.65 -1.02 8.90
N VAL A 29 -2.88 -1.41 9.21
CA VAL A 29 -3.87 -0.56 9.89
C VAL A 29 -4.27 -1.15 11.24
N ASP A 30 -4.76 -0.29 12.12
CA ASP A 30 -5.39 -0.73 13.37
C ASP A 30 -6.81 -1.29 13.13
N LYS A 31 -7.51 -1.64 14.23
CA LYS A 31 -8.87 -2.19 14.17
C LYS A 31 -9.91 -1.23 13.57
N SER A 32 -9.60 0.06 13.53
CA SER A 32 -10.44 1.12 12.96
C SER A 32 -10.03 1.50 11.54
N GLY A 33 -9.05 0.81 10.95
CA GLY A 33 -8.56 1.11 9.60
C GLY A 33 -7.57 2.28 9.54
N VAL A 34 -7.04 2.73 10.68
CA VAL A 34 -6.09 3.85 10.74
C VAL A 34 -4.67 3.36 10.48
N GLY A 35 -4.01 3.95 9.48
CA GLY A 35 -2.63 3.66 9.12
C GLY A 35 -1.61 4.43 9.97
N VAL A 36 -0.33 4.09 9.81
CA VAL A 36 0.80 4.86 10.39
C VAL A 36 0.69 5.05 11.92
N GLN A 37 -0.02 4.15 12.62
CA GLN A 37 -0.30 4.26 14.05
C GLN A 37 -0.96 5.61 14.43
N GLY A 38 -1.67 6.25 13.50
CA GLY A 38 -2.34 7.55 13.67
C GLY A 38 -1.40 8.76 13.71
N TYR A 39 -0.18 8.64 13.19
CA TYR A 39 0.72 9.76 12.98
C TYR A 39 0.51 10.39 11.60
N ASP A 40 0.77 11.68 11.50
CA ASP A 40 0.65 12.47 10.28
C ASP A 40 1.73 12.06 9.25
N PRO A 41 1.35 11.47 8.10
CA PRO A 41 2.32 11.06 7.09
C PRO A 41 3.05 12.25 6.45
N THR A 42 2.45 13.44 6.42
CA THR A 42 3.08 14.64 5.84
C THR A 42 4.19 15.21 6.72
N ALA A 43 4.12 14.96 8.03
CA ALA A 43 5.09 15.46 8.99
C ALA A 43 6.47 14.80 8.85
N PHE A 44 6.54 13.54 8.37
CA PHE A 44 7.83 12.89 8.12
C PHE A 44 8.65 13.62 7.03
N PHE A 45 7.98 14.26 6.07
CA PHE A 45 8.62 15.00 4.99
C PHE A 45 8.81 16.48 5.33
N THR A 46 7.83 17.09 6.00
CA THR A 46 7.82 18.54 6.24
C THR A 46 8.50 18.93 7.54
N GLU A 47 8.42 18.09 8.57
CA GLU A 47 8.99 18.35 9.89
C GLU A 47 10.16 17.41 10.24
N GLY A 48 10.38 16.35 9.46
CA GLY A 48 11.47 15.39 9.69
C GLY A 48 11.32 14.60 10.98
N ARG A 49 10.10 14.49 11.52
CA ARG A 49 9.79 13.75 12.76
C ARG A 49 8.34 13.25 12.76
N PRO A 50 8.03 12.19 13.53
CA PRO A 50 6.65 11.78 13.75
C PRO A 50 5.89 12.88 14.51
N VAL A 51 4.71 13.25 14.01
CA VAL A 51 3.76 14.15 14.69
C VAL A 51 2.42 13.43 14.79
N LYS A 52 1.83 13.39 15.98
CA LYS A 52 0.56 12.70 16.17
C LYS A 52 -0.55 13.44 15.42
N GLY A 53 -1.34 12.70 14.64
CA GLY A 53 -2.51 13.25 13.98
C GLY A 53 -3.70 13.38 14.93
N ASP A 54 -4.58 14.31 14.63
CA ASP A 54 -5.87 14.48 15.29
C ASP A 54 -6.96 13.79 14.43
N PRO A 55 -7.76 12.86 15.00
CA PRO A 55 -8.83 12.18 14.26
C PRO A 55 -9.88 13.11 13.63
N SER A 56 -10.02 14.36 14.10
CA SER A 56 -10.89 15.36 13.47
C SER A 56 -10.36 15.85 12.12
N HIS A 57 -9.06 15.67 11.86
CA HIS A 57 -8.41 15.93 10.58
C HIS A 57 -8.03 14.59 9.94
N ALA A 58 -8.95 13.98 9.18
CA ALA A 58 -8.72 12.67 8.59
C ALA A 58 -9.13 12.58 7.11
N SER A 59 -8.40 11.78 6.35
CA SER A 59 -8.68 11.45 4.95
C SER A 59 -8.46 9.95 4.70
N THR A 60 -9.21 9.38 3.78
CA THR A 60 -9.06 7.98 3.37
C THR A 60 -8.42 7.91 1.99
N TYR A 61 -7.36 7.11 1.87
CA TYR A 61 -6.70 6.84 0.60
C TYR A 61 -6.34 5.36 0.50
N ARG A 62 -6.67 4.71 -0.62
CA ARG A 62 -6.44 3.27 -0.87
C ARG A 62 -6.91 2.36 0.27
N GLY A 63 -8.07 2.66 0.83
CA GLY A 63 -8.67 1.89 1.93
C GLY A 63 -8.02 2.11 3.30
N VAL A 64 -7.10 3.07 3.44
CA VAL A 64 -6.43 3.42 4.70
C VAL A 64 -6.88 4.80 5.16
N THR A 65 -7.24 4.92 6.44
CA THR A 65 -7.51 6.21 7.07
C THR A 65 -6.21 6.81 7.61
N TYR A 66 -5.94 8.07 7.25
CA TYR A 66 -4.81 8.85 7.73
C TYR A 66 -5.31 10.01 8.57
N HIS A 67 -4.63 10.27 9.70
CA HIS A 67 -4.88 11.43 10.56
C HIS A 67 -3.79 12.47 10.37
N PHE A 68 -4.14 13.74 10.55
CA PHE A 68 -3.23 14.87 10.32
C PHE A 68 -3.13 15.77 11.54
N ALA A 69 -1.96 16.35 11.76
CA ALA A 69 -1.72 17.24 12.90
C ALA A 69 -2.47 18.58 12.78
N SER A 70 -2.95 18.91 11.58
CA SER A 70 -3.71 20.12 11.29
C SER A 70 -4.55 19.98 10.01
N SER A 71 -5.51 20.88 9.83
CA SER A 71 -6.26 21.03 8.57
C SER A 71 -5.35 21.33 7.38
N ALA A 72 -4.28 22.10 7.57
CA ALA A 72 -3.30 22.40 6.51
C ALA A 72 -2.52 21.15 6.08
N ALA A 73 -2.14 20.29 7.02
CA ALA A 73 -1.49 19.02 6.71
C ALA A 73 -2.44 18.07 5.96
N LYS A 74 -3.72 18.02 6.35
CA LYS A 74 -4.76 17.29 5.61
C LYS A 74 -4.88 17.77 4.17
N VAL A 75 -5.00 19.08 3.95
CA VAL A 75 -5.10 19.67 2.60
C VAL A 75 -3.87 19.33 1.76
N ARG A 76 -2.67 19.36 2.36
CA ARG A 76 -1.43 18.96 1.68
C ARG A 76 -1.46 17.49 1.25
N PHE A 77 -1.90 16.59 2.13
CA PHE A 77 -2.04 15.18 1.80
C PHE A 77 -3.07 14.97 0.69
N ASP A 78 -4.24 15.60 0.78
CA ASP A 78 -5.32 15.44 -0.20
C ASP A 78 -4.92 15.91 -1.61
N ALA A 79 -3.98 16.87 -1.71
CA ALA A 79 -3.46 17.35 -2.99
C ALA A 79 -2.54 16.35 -3.70
N GLY A 80 -1.92 15.41 -2.95
CA GLY A 80 -0.94 14.46 -3.49
C GLY A 80 -0.70 13.28 -2.54
N PRO A 81 -1.70 12.43 -2.27
CA PRO A 81 -1.60 11.42 -1.21
C PRO A 81 -0.52 10.37 -1.47
N ALA A 82 -0.23 10.06 -2.74
CA ALA A 82 0.83 9.15 -3.14
C ALA A 82 2.25 9.66 -2.78
N ASP A 83 2.41 10.98 -2.59
CA ASP A 83 3.69 11.58 -2.20
C ASP A 83 4.00 11.39 -0.71
N TYR A 84 2.98 11.12 0.10
CA TYR A 84 3.09 11.05 1.56
C TYR A 84 2.80 9.67 2.14
N GLU A 85 2.04 8.83 1.45
CA GLU A 85 1.69 7.50 1.97
C GLU A 85 2.96 6.65 2.21
N PRO A 86 2.98 5.87 3.31
CA PRO A 86 4.09 4.97 3.53
C PRO A 86 4.09 3.87 2.46
N GLN A 87 5.28 3.50 2.01
CA GLN A 87 5.43 2.39 1.08
C GLN A 87 5.03 1.07 1.72
N PHE A 88 4.76 0.09 0.86
CA PHE A 88 4.46 -1.28 1.27
C PHE A 88 3.31 -1.36 2.26
N GLY A 89 2.27 -0.54 2.04
CA GLY A 89 1.08 -0.47 2.88
C GLY A 89 1.36 -0.05 4.33
N GLY A 90 2.50 0.57 4.63
CA GLY A 90 2.90 0.93 5.99
C GLY A 90 3.49 -0.22 6.82
N TYR A 91 3.83 -1.35 6.20
CA TYR A 91 4.61 -2.41 6.84
C TYR A 91 6.11 -2.10 6.86
N CYS A 92 6.85 -2.84 7.68
CA CYS A 92 8.30 -2.78 7.77
C CYS A 92 8.96 -3.05 6.41
N ALA A 93 9.64 -2.06 5.83
CA ALA A 93 10.28 -2.17 4.52
C ALA A 93 11.37 -3.26 4.50
N TYR A 94 12.15 -3.40 5.58
CA TYR A 94 13.10 -4.51 5.70
C TYR A 94 12.39 -5.85 5.77
N GLY A 95 11.28 -5.95 6.52
CA GLY A 95 10.46 -7.16 6.55
C GLY A 95 10.00 -7.56 5.14
N VAL A 96 9.55 -6.58 4.35
CA VAL A 96 9.08 -6.78 2.97
C VAL A 96 10.21 -7.26 2.07
N SER A 97 11.42 -6.70 2.19
CA SER A 97 12.63 -7.19 1.50
C SER A 97 12.98 -8.65 1.82
N ARG A 98 12.47 -9.17 2.94
CA ARG A 98 12.61 -10.57 3.38
C ARG A 98 11.34 -11.40 3.14
N GLY A 99 10.33 -10.86 2.47
CA GLY A 99 9.06 -11.54 2.17
C GLY A 99 8.12 -11.64 3.37
N SER A 100 8.16 -10.66 4.28
CA SER A 100 7.32 -10.59 5.49
C SER A 100 6.59 -9.24 5.60
N ALA A 101 5.32 -9.28 6.00
CA ALA A 101 4.56 -8.09 6.38
C ALA A 101 4.59 -7.95 7.90
N SER A 102 5.56 -7.20 8.41
CA SER A 102 5.79 -7.01 9.85
C SER A 102 5.38 -5.60 10.29
N PRO A 103 4.90 -5.42 11.55
CA PRO A 103 4.52 -4.10 12.05
C PRO A 103 5.72 -3.17 12.16
N ILE A 104 5.48 -1.94 12.63
CA ILE A 104 6.45 -0.84 12.62
C ILE A 104 6.58 -0.15 13.97
N GLN A 105 7.65 0.62 14.14
CA GLN A 105 7.78 1.70 15.13
C GLN A 105 7.92 3.01 14.37
N VAL A 106 7.10 4.02 14.65
CA VAL A 106 7.08 5.25 13.85
C VAL A 106 8.39 6.03 13.93
N GLU A 107 9.09 5.91 15.07
CA GLU A 107 10.38 6.54 15.32
C GLU A 107 11.49 5.94 14.43
N ALA A 108 11.27 4.73 13.88
CA ALA A 108 12.19 4.06 12.97
C ALA A 108 11.90 4.37 11.49
N PHE A 109 11.16 5.44 11.19
CA PHE A 109 10.94 5.89 9.82
C PHE A 109 12.24 6.37 9.14
N GLN A 110 12.18 6.46 7.82
CA GLN A 110 13.18 7.12 6.98
C GLN A 110 12.57 7.50 5.64
N ILE A 111 13.11 8.54 5.01
CA ILE A 111 12.81 8.87 3.61
C ILE A 111 13.97 8.37 2.76
N VAL A 112 13.69 7.47 1.81
CA VAL A 112 14.69 6.91 0.88
C VAL A 112 14.12 7.05 -0.53
N ASP A 113 14.89 7.66 -1.44
CA ASP A 113 14.46 7.97 -2.81
C ASP A 113 13.11 8.69 -2.88
N GLY A 114 12.88 9.62 -1.95
CA GLY A 114 11.62 10.39 -1.85
C GLY A 114 10.44 9.58 -1.30
N ARG A 115 10.65 8.35 -0.84
CA ARG A 115 9.59 7.45 -0.37
C ARG A 115 9.62 7.32 1.15
N LEU A 116 8.47 7.39 1.81
CA LEU A 116 8.35 7.12 3.25
C LEU A 116 8.43 5.62 3.52
N LEU A 117 9.51 5.19 4.17
CA LEU A 117 9.71 3.82 4.62
C LEU A 117 9.59 3.74 6.15
N LEU A 118 8.84 2.75 6.62
CA LEU A 118 8.69 2.46 8.05
C LEU A 118 9.45 1.16 8.36
N GLN A 119 9.99 1.05 9.58
CA GLN A 119 10.74 -0.12 10.00
C GLN A 119 10.21 -0.67 11.33
N TYR A 120 10.43 -1.96 11.56
CA TYR A 120 9.98 -2.63 12.80
C TYR A 120 10.63 -2.05 14.05
N SER A 121 11.88 -1.59 13.95
CA SER A 121 12.62 -0.94 15.03
C SER A 121 13.84 -0.19 14.50
N GLY A 122 14.48 0.62 15.35
CA GLY A 122 15.75 1.29 15.01
C GLY A 122 16.84 0.31 14.57
N LYS A 123 16.99 -0.82 15.26
CA LYS A 123 17.95 -1.87 14.85
C LYS A 123 17.62 -2.47 13.48
N VAL A 124 16.34 -2.65 13.17
CA VAL A 124 15.91 -3.14 11.85
C VAL A 124 16.12 -2.09 10.75
N ARG A 125 15.96 -0.80 11.09
CA ARG A 125 16.36 0.29 10.21
C ARG A 125 17.86 0.22 9.87
N ASP A 126 18.71 -0.04 10.86
CA ASP A 126 20.16 -0.18 10.62
C ASP A 126 20.48 -1.39 9.72
N LEU A 127 19.75 -2.50 9.88
CA LEU A 127 19.87 -3.67 8.98
C LEU A 127 19.44 -3.35 7.55
N PHE A 128 18.36 -2.59 7.37
CA PHE A 128 17.96 -2.10 6.05
C PHE A 128 19.06 -1.24 5.43
N ASN A 129 19.65 -0.36 6.24
CA ASN A 129 20.63 0.63 5.79
C ASN A 129 22.02 0.03 5.49
N ALA A 130 22.29 -1.21 5.92
CA ALA A 130 23.51 -1.92 5.54
C ALA A 130 23.62 -2.15 4.02
N ASP A 131 22.49 -2.22 3.32
CA ASP A 131 22.37 -2.17 1.86
C ASP A 131 21.01 -1.59 1.47
N ALA A 132 20.85 -0.27 1.64
CA ALA A 132 19.55 0.39 1.45
C ALA A 132 19.00 0.19 0.03
N ALA A 133 19.85 0.33 -1.00
CA ALA A 133 19.45 0.19 -2.40
C ALA A 133 19.05 -1.25 -2.74
N GLY A 134 19.84 -2.25 -2.33
CA GLY A 134 19.52 -3.65 -2.54
C GLY A 134 18.28 -4.09 -1.78
N ASN A 135 18.12 -3.66 -0.52
CA ASN A 135 16.95 -3.98 0.29
C ASN A 135 15.67 -3.30 -0.24
N LEU A 136 15.76 -2.06 -0.74
CA LEU A 136 14.62 -1.39 -1.36
C LEU A 136 14.16 -2.12 -2.63
N LYS A 137 15.11 -2.47 -3.51
CA LYS A 137 14.83 -3.26 -4.72
C LYS A 137 14.18 -4.61 -4.38
N LEU A 138 14.71 -5.32 -3.39
CA LEU A 138 14.13 -6.59 -2.93
C LEU A 138 12.73 -6.40 -2.35
N ALA A 139 12.47 -5.30 -1.64
CA ALA A 139 11.15 -5.00 -1.12
C ALA A 139 10.15 -4.74 -2.26
N ASP A 140 10.53 -3.96 -3.27
CA ASP A 140 9.71 -3.69 -4.46
C ASP A 140 9.38 -4.99 -5.22
N GLU A 141 10.36 -5.87 -5.42
CA GLU A 141 10.17 -7.16 -6.08
C GLU A 141 9.24 -8.11 -5.31
N LYS A 142 9.30 -8.10 -3.98
CA LYS A 142 8.54 -9.04 -3.12
C LYS A 142 7.16 -8.53 -2.74
N TRP A 143 6.93 -7.22 -2.80
CA TRP A 143 5.68 -6.62 -2.36
C TRP A 143 4.44 -7.16 -3.11
N PRO A 144 4.42 -7.30 -4.45
CA PRO A 144 3.26 -7.82 -5.17
C PRO A 144 2.84 -9.22 -4.69
N ALA A 145 3.80 -10.11 -4.43
CA ALA A 145 3.52 -11.46 -3.92
C ALA A 145 2.94 -11.45 -2.49
N LEU A 146 3.36 -10.49 -1.65
CA LEU A 146 2.76 -10.30 -0.32
C LEU A 146 1.31 -9.82 -0.42
N VAL A 147 1.04 -8.84 -1.28
CA VAL A 147 -0.32 -8.34 -1.56
C VAL A 147 -1.21 -9.48 -2.04
N GLU A 148 -0.74 -10.29 -2.99
CA GLU A 148 -1.52 -11.41 -3.51
C GLU A 148 -1.86 -12.45 -2.42
N LYS A 149 -0.88 -12.76 -1.57
CA LYS A 149 -1.02 -13.79 -0.52
C LYS A 149 -1.83 -13.33 0.69
N LYS A 150 -1.72 -12.06 1.08
CA LYS A 150 -2.24 -11.55 2.37
C LYS A 150 -3.26 -10.41 2.24
N GLY A 151 -3.37 -9.80 1.06
CA GLY A 151 -4.28 -8.71 0.81
C GLY A 151 -5.74 -9.16 0.78
N GLN A 152 -6.61 -8.22 1.09
CA GLN A 152 -8.06 -8.39 1.08
C GLN A 152 -8.62 -7.74 -0.19
N ALA A 153 -9.73 -8.25 -0.72
CA ALA A 153 -10.41 -7.59 -1.84
C ALA A 153 -10.72 -6.13 -1.48
N ALA A 154 -10.38 -5.19 -2.38
CA ALA A 154 -10.79 -3.80 -2.24
C ALA A 154 -12.32 -3.74 -2.16
N ARG A 155 -12.85 -3.19 -1.05
CA ARG A 155 -14.29 -3.01 -0.82
C ARG A 155 -14.78 -1.71 -1.43
#